data_AF-A0A1T1NLU0-F1
#
_entry.id   AF-A0A1T1NLU0-F1
#
_cell.length_a   1.000
_cell.length_b   1.000
_cell.length_c   1.000
_cell.angle_alpha   90.00
_cell.angle_beta   90.00
_cell.angle_gamma   90.00
#
_symmetry.space_group_name_H-M   'P 1'
#
loop_
_entity.id
_entity.type
_entity.pdbx_description
1 polymer ?
#
loop_
_entity_poly.entity_id
_entity_poly.type
_entity_poly.pdbx_seq_one_letter_code
_entity_poly.pdbx_strand_id
1 'polypeptide(L)'
;MSTTTHRQLQRSVDAIAAHVDIVPPRVRLWRHRNARYSALTHTIAVSRVLVGALNESQLRTLLAHEVGHAMRRATMLKRVGSYFWPPALALVVGAMTAAAVCSFAAKPLAITDPQTLCALVLVIVAAVVAGQLAERTDRRARRDSYAEELRADRFANRMAGDPAAMTAVLHACARIEDGGELGAEAERRIAFVHHTAGARR
;
A
#
# COMPACT_ATOMS: atom_id res chain seq x y z
N MET A 1 14.57 -5.23 -22.19
CA MET A 1 13.10 -5.11 -22.28
C MET A 1 12.77 -3.88 -23.11
N SER A 2 12.05 -4.10 -24.22
CA SER A 2 11.92 -3.17 -25.35
C SER A 2 10.90 -2.05 -25.11
N THR A 3 11.11 -0.89 -25.74
CA THR A 3 10.13 0.21 -25.88
C THR A 3 8.79 -0.29 -26.46
N THR A 4 8.80 -1.36 -27.25
CA THR A 4 7.61 -2.02 -27.80
C THR A 4 6.70 -2.57 -26.70
N THR A 5 7.26 -3.23 -25.69
CA THR A 5 6.51 -3.81 -24.57
C THR A 5 5.81 -2.73 -23.75
N HIS A 6 6.51 -1.62 -23.48
CA HIS A 6 5.91 -0.47 -22.78
C HIS A 6 4.72 0.13 -23.57
N ARG A 7 4.89 0.34 -24.88
CA ARG A 7 3.81 0.84 -25.75
C ARG A 7 2.63 -0.12 -25.84
N GLN A 8 2.85 -1.43 -25.78
CA GLN A 8 1.77 -2.41 -25.77
C GLN A 8 0.97 -2.33 -24.46
N LEU A 9 1.65 -2.29 -23.32
CA LEU A 9 1.00 -2.13 -22.01
C LEU A 9 0.20 -0.83 -21.93
N GLN A 10 0.78 0.28 -22.40
CA GLN A 10 0.08 1.57 -22.42
C GLN A 10 -1.19 1.49 -23.29
N ARG A 11 -1.11 0.93 -24.50
CA ARG A 11 -2.27 0.74 -25.37
C ARG A 11 -3.37 -0.10 -24.71
N SER A 12 -3.00 -1.17 -24.01
CA SER A 12 -3.96 -1.98 -23.27
C SER A 12 -4.65 -1.18 -22.16
N VAL A 13 -3.89 -0.38 -21.39
CA VAL A 13 -4.45 0.50 -20.36
C VAL A 13 -5.36 1.57 -20.97
N ASP A 14 -4.96 2.19 -22.07
CA ASP A 14 -5.74 3.20 -22.77
C ASP A 14 -7.08 2.62 -23.24
N ALA A 15 -7.09 1.41 -23.79
CA ALA A 15 -8.29 0.73 -24.23
C ALA A 15 -9.25 0.40 -23.07
N ILE A 16 -8.72 -0.04 -21.92
CA ILE A 16 -9.53 -0.32 -20.73
C ILE A 16 -10.08 0.99 -20.14
N ALA A 17 -9.25 2.02 -20.04
CA ALA A 17 -9.65 3.33 -19.50
C ALA A 17 -10.73 3.99 -20.37
N ALA A 18 -10.61 3.89 -21.70
CA ALA A 18 -11.63 4.36 -22.63
C ALA A 18 -12.97 3.63 -22.47
N HIS A 19 -12.94 2.32 -22.19
CA HIS A 19 -14.16 1.54 -21.96
C HIS A 19 -14.97 2.02 -20.74
N VAL A 20 -14.29 2.60 -19.74
CA VAL A 20 -14.93 3.10 -18.50
C VAL A 20 -14.94 4.62 -18.40
N ASP A 21 -14.64 5.32 -19.48
CA ASP A 21 -14.64 6.78 -19.59
C ASP A 21 -13.84 7.48 -18.48
N ILE A 22 -12.59 7.04 -18.27
CA ILE A 22 -11.65 7.72 -17.38
C ILE A 22 -10.40 8.17 -18.14
N VAL A 23 -9.72 9.18 -17.59
CA VAL A 23 -8.38 9.54 -18.05
C VAL A 23 -7.44 8.34 -17.84
N PRO A 24 -6.70 7.90 -18.88
CA PRO A 24 -5.84 6.74 -18.77
C PRO A 24 -4.63 7.01 -17.88
N PRO A 25 -4.35 6.14 -16.89
CA PRO A 25 -3.14 6.25 -16.10
C PRO A 25 -1.90 5.91 -16.93
N ARG A 26 -0.77 6.55 -16.61
CA ARG A 26 0.50 6.28 -17.30
C ARG A 26 1.12 4.97 -16.83
N VAL A 27 1.53 4.12 -17.76
CA VAL A 27 2.24 2.88 -17.44
C VAL A 27 3.74 3.15 -17.28
N ARG A 28 4.35 2.59 -16.24
CA ARG A 28 5.81 2.58 -16.05
C ARG A 28 6.28 1.16 -15.78
N LEU A 29 7.31 0.74 -16.49
CA LEU A 29 8.01 -0.51 -16.17
C LEU A 29 8.95 -0.28 -15.00
N TRP A 30 8.83 -1.10 -13.97
CA TRP A 30 9.64 -0.96 -12.76
C TRP A 30 10.31 -2.28 -12.36
N ARG A 31 11.42 -2.17 -11.64
CA ARG A 31 12.14 -3.30 -11.03
C ARG A 31 11.54 -3.61 -9.64
N HIS A 32 10.29 -4.07 -9.59
CA HIS A 32 9.70 -4.69 -8.39
C HIS A 32 9.03 -6.01 -8.79
N ARG A 33 8.44 -6.75 -7.84
CA ARG A 33 7.82 -8.07 -8.10
C ARG A 33 6.31 -8.03 -8.41
N ASN A 34 5.70 -6.85 -8.39
CA ASN A 34 4.24 -6.70 -8.44
C ASN A 34 3.75 -5.77 -9.57
N ALA A 35 2.45 -5.53 -9.68
CA ALA A 35 1.89 -4.34 -10.32
C ALA A 35 1.24 -3.46 -9.25
N ARG A 36 1.24 -2.14 -9.46
CA ARG A 36 0.61 -1.21 -8.52
C ARG A 36 0.22 0.11 -9.16
N TYR A 37 -1.01 0.51 -8.94
CA TYR A 37 -1.50 1.85 -9.21
C TYR A 37 -1.14 2.83 -8.08
N SER A 38 -0.70 4.02 -8.47
CA SER A 38 -0.45 5.17 -7.58
C SER A 38 -1.47 6.27 -7.85
N ALA A 39 -2.32 6.53 -6.86
CA ALA A 39 -3.33 7.59 -6.95
C ALA A 39 -2.71 9.00 -7.05
N LEU A 40 -1.56 9.24 -6.40
CA LEU A 40 -0.91 10.55 -6.40
C LEU A 40 -0.41 10.92 -7.79
N THR A 41 0.39 10.04 -8.39
CA THR A 41 1.03 10.26 -9.70
C THR A 41 0.16 9.83 -10.87
N HIS A 42 -0.96 9.16 -10.62
CA HIS A 42 -1.84 8.57 -11.64
C HIS A 42 -1.07 7.67 -12.62
N THR A 43 -0.30 6.76 -12.04
CA THR A 43 0.59 5.84 -12.78
C THR A 43 0.38 4.40 -12.34
N ILE A 44 0.44 3.47 -13.29
CA ILE A 44 0.51 2.03 -13.02
C ILE A 44 1.98 1.60 -13.17
N ALA A 45 2.61 1.20 -12.08
CA ALA A 45 3.93 0.59 -12.10
C ALA A 45 3.76 -0.92 -12.33
N VAL A 46 4.37 -1.46 -13.38
CA VAL A 46 4.27 -2.88 -13.73
C VAL A 46 5.66 -3.52 -13.67
N SER A 47 5.76 -4.62 -12.94
CA SER A 47 6.98 -5.41 -12.88
C SER A 47 7.37 -5.97 -14.24
N ARG A 48 8.66 -5.87 -14.54
CA ARG A 48 9.26 -6.56 -15.69
C ARG A 48 9.12 -8.09 -15.64
N VAL A 49 9.14 -8.67 -14.44
CA VAL A 49 9.01 -10.12 -14.24
C VAL A 49 7.59 -10.56 -14.56
N LEU A 50 6.58 -9.85 -14.05
CA LEU A 50 5.18 -10.14 -14.35
C LEU A 50 4.88 -10.08 -15.85
N VAL A 51 5.41 -9.07 -16.55
CA VAL A 51 5.21 -8.93 -18.00
C VAL A 51 5.79 -10.10 -18.79
N GLY A 52 6.87 -10.72 -18.31
CA GLY A 52 7.48 -11.89 -18.96
C GLY A 52 6.83 -13.22 -18.57
N ALA A 53 6.19 -13.28 -17.41
CA ALA A 53 5.67 -14.53 -16.84
C ALA A 53 4.16 -14.71 -17.03
N LEU A 54 3.39 -13.63 -17.15
CA LEU A 54 1.95 -13.68 -17.40
C LEU A 54 1.68 -13.79 -18.90
N ASN A 55 0.67 -14.60 -19.25
CA ASN A 55 0.16 -14.59 -20.62
C ASN A 55 -0.66 -13.31 -20.91
N GLU A 56 -1.03 -13.08 -22.16
CA GLU A 56 -1.69 -11.85 -22.57
C GLU A 56 -3.03 -11.61 -21.87
N SER A 57 -3.84 -12.66 -21.69
CA SER A 57 -5.13 -12.53 -21.01
C SER A 57 -4.96 -12.20 -19.53
N GLN A 58 -4.06 -12.90 -18.82
CA GLN A 58 -3.72 -12.63 -17.43
C GLN A 58 -3.17 -11.21 -17.24
N LEU A 59 -2.27 -10.78 -18.13
CA LEU A 59 -1.70 -9.44 -18.09
C LEU A 59 -2.78 -8.37 -18.32
N ARG A 60 -3.71 -8.60 -19.26
CA ARG A 60 -4.85 -7.70 -19.49
C ARG A 60 -5.79 -7.64 -18.28
N THR A 61 -6.07 -8.77 -17.64
CA THR A 61 -6.89 -8.83 -16.42
C THR A 61 -6.21 -8.09 -15.26
N LEU A 62 -4.90 -8.28 -15.08
CA LEU A 62 -4.10 -7.54 -14.08
C LEU A 62 -4.15 -6.02 -14.33
N LEU A 63 -3.97 -5.59 -15.58
CA LEU A 63 -4.08 -4.17 -15.92
C LEU A 63 -5.50 -3.63 -15.71
N ALA A 64 -6.54 -4.44 -15.96
CA ALA A 64 -7.92 -4.05 -15.68
C ALA A 64 -8.15 -3.86 -14.18
N HIS A 65 -7.60 -4.72 -13.33
CA HIS A 65 -7.64 -4.56 -11.87
C HIS A 65 -7.02 -3.19 -11.46
N GLU A 66 -5.84 -2.87 -11.98
CA GLU A 66 -5.16 -1.59 -11.69
C GLU A 66 -5.93 -0.36 -12.22
N VAL A 67 -6.56 -0.47 -13.38
CA VAL A 67 -7.48 0.57 -13.89
C VAL A 67 -8.73 0.69 -13.00
N GLY A 68 -9.20 -0.40 -12.41
CA GLY A 68 -10.26 -0.40 -11.40
C GLY A 68 -9.92 0.46 -10.18
N HIS A 69 -8.65 0.48 -9.75
CA HIS A 69 -8.18 1.43 -8.74
C HIS A 69 -8.16 2.87 -9.27
N ALA A 70 -7.76 3.08 -10.52
CA ALA A 70 -7.76 4.40 -11.15
C ALA A 70 -9.17 5.03 -11.22
N MET A 71 -10.21 4.24 -11.48
CA MET A 71 -11.62 4.70 -11.41
C MET A 71 -11.99 5.29 -10.04
N ARG A 72 -11.34 4.84 -8.97
CA ARG A 72 -11.61 5.29 -7.60
C ARG A 72 -10.58 6.29 -7.07
N ARG A 73 -9.72 6.86 -7.94
CA ARG A 73 -8.66 7.80 -7.57
C ARG A 73 -9.12 8.90 -6.62
N ALA A 74 -10.23 9.57 -6.93
CA ALA A 74 -10.76 10.65 -6.09
C ALA A 74 -11.15 10.17 -4.68
N THR A 75 -11.68 8.95 -4.57
CA THR A 75 -12.02 8.34 -3.27
C THR A 75 -10.76 8.00 -2.50
N MET A 76 -9.75 7.41 -3.14
CA MET A 76 -8.46 7.11 -2.53
C MET A 76 -7.77 8.37 -2.01
N LEU A 77 -7.73 9.46 -2.79
CA LEU A 77 -7.13 10.72 -2.37
C LEU A 77 -7.87 11.36 -1.18
N LYS A 78 -9.21 11.36 -1.20
CA LYS A 78 -10.01 11.85 -0.05
C LYS A 78 -9.74 11.02 1.21
N ARG A 79 -9.57 9.70 1.06
CA ARG A 79 -9.26 8.80 2.17
C ARG A 79 -7.93 9.11 2.83
N VAL A 80 -6.86 9.38 2.05
CA VAL A 80 -5.55 9.78 2.60
C VAL A 80 -5.69 10.96 3.54
N GLY A 81 -6.44 12.00 3.15
CA GLY A 81 -6.71 13.14 4.04
C GLY A 81 -7.48 12.74 5.31
N SER A 82 -8.49 11.88 5.18
CA SER A 82 -9.30 11.43 6.31
C SER A 82 -8.56 10.53 7.31
N TYR A 83 -7.53 9.81 6.88
CA TYR A 83 -6.69 8.99 7.76
C TYR A 83 -5.59 9.80 8.43
N PHE A 84 -5.12 10.87 7.80
CA PHE A 84 -4.08 11.73 8.36
C PHE A 84 -4.62 12.70 9.42
N TRP A 85 -5.84 13.21 9.22
CA TRP A 85 -6.42 14.24 10.09
C TRP A 85 -6.55 13.83 11.58
N PRO A 86 -7.09 12.66 11.93
CA PRO A 86 -7.27 12.29 13.35
C PRO A 86 -5.94 12.10 14.12
N PRO A 87 -4.92 11.41 13.59
CA PRO A 87 -3.61 11.34 14.22
C PRO A 87 -2.91 12.71 14.32
N ALA A 88 -3.00 13.55 13.27
CA ALA A 88 -2.41 14.88 13.30
C ALA A 88 -3.07 15.77 14.36
N LEU A 89 -4.40 15.75 14.45
CA LEU A 89 -5.14 16.45 15.51
C LEU A 89 -4.73 15.95 16.90
N ALA A 90 -4.62 14.63 17.06
CA ALA A 90 -4.20 14.03 18.32
C ALA A 90 -2.76 14.45 18.73
N LEU A 91 -1.84 14.54 17.77
CA LEU A 91 -0.49 15.05 18.00
C LEU A 91 -0.50 16.53 18.41
N VAL A 92 -1.29 17.37 17.74
CA VAL A 92 -1.41 18.80 18.07
C VAL A 92 -1.98 18.99 19.47
N VAL A 93 -3.07 18.27 19.81
CA VAL A 93 -3.66 18.30 21.15
C VAL A 93 -2.65 17.80 22.18
N GLY A 94 -1.99 16.66 21.94
CA GLY A 94 -0.98 16.12 22.84
C GLY A 94 0.17 17.09 23.10
N ALA A 95 0.69 17.74 22.04
CA ALA A 95 1.77 18.72 22.14
C ALA A 95 1.33 19.98 22.92
N MET A 96 0.12 20.49 22.67
CA MET A 96 -0.43 21.63 23.41
C MET A 96 -0.59 21.32 24.90
N THR A 97 -1.11 20.13 25.23
CA THR A 97 -1.29 19.71 26.63
C THR A 97 0.06 19.48 27.32
N ALA A 98 1.04 18.87 26.64
CA ALA A 98 2.39 18.70 27.17
C ALA A 98 3.08 20.06 27.43
N ALA A 99 2.97 21.00 26.49
CA ALA A 99 3.50 22.36 26.67
C ALA A 99 2.85 23.08 27.86
N ALA A 100 1.53 22.92 28.03
CA ALA A 100 0.83 23.44 29.21
C ALA A 100 1.40 22.84 30.49
N VAL A 101 1.51 21.51 30.61
CA VAL A 101 2.09 20.84 31.81
C VAL A 101 3.52 21.29 32.08
N CYS A 102 4.39 21.35 31.07
CA CYS A 102 5.77 21.82 31.22
C CYS A 102 5.84 23.27 31.74
N SER A 103 4.91 24.13 31.32
CA SER A 103 4.85 25.52 31.79
C SER A 103 4.45 25.64 33.28
N PHE A 104 3.67 24.69 33.81
CA PHE A 104 3.33 24.60 35.24
C PHE A 104 4.44 23.91 36.04
N ALA A 105 5.08 22.88 35.49
CA ALA A 105 6.16 22.12 36.12
C ALA A 105 7.45 22.93 36.33
N ALA A 106 7.68 23.99 35.55
CA ALA A 106 8.81 24.90 35.72
C ALA A 106 8.72 25.81 36.97
N LYS A 107 7.62 25.74 37.73
CA LYS A 107 7.44 26.50 38.98
C LYS A 107 7.82 25.64 40.20
N PRO A 108 8.51 26.20 41.21
CA PRO A 108 9.11 25.45 42.33
C PRO A 108 8.11 24.76 43.31
N LEU A 109 6.80 24.80 43.04
CA LEU A 109 5.72 24.18 43.83
C LEU A 109 4.95 23.08 43.07
N ALA A 110 5.44 22.64 41.91
CA ALA A 110 4.67 21.84 40.95
C ALA A 110 4.18 20.47 41.43
N ILE A 111 4.79 19.86 42.46
CA ILE A 111 4.46 18.49 42.91
C ILE A 111 3.25 18.46 43.86
N THR A 112 2.92 19.57 44.54
CA THR A 112 1.77 19.67 45.45
C THR A 112 0.61 20.48 44.87
N ASP A 113 0.79 21.10 43.70
CA ASP A 113 -0.25 21.89 43.04
C ASP A 113 -1.29 20.97 42.37
N PRO A 114 -2.57 20.98 42.83
CA PRO A 114 -3.64 20.18 42.22
C PRO A 114 -3.85 20.51 40.74
N GLN A 115 -3.44 21.69 40.26
CA GLN A 115 -3.50 22.05 38.83
C GLN A 115 -2.53 21.22 38.00
N THR A 116 -1.32 20.95 38.50
CA THR A 116 -0.31 20.13 37.80
C THR A 116 -0.74 18.67 37.73
N LEU A 117 -1.32 18.13 38.80
CA LEU A 117 -1.90 16.77 38.82
C LEU A 117 -3.07 16.66 37.85
N CYS A 118 -3.97 17.64 37.82
CA CYS A 118 -5.08 17.68 36.89
C CYS A 118 -4.59 17.73 35.43
N ALA A 119 -3.58 18.55 35.15
CA ALA A 119 -2.98 18.66 33.82
C ALA A 119 -2.27 17.36 33.39
N LEU A 120 -1.59 16.66 34.30
CA LEU A 120 -1.00 15.34 34.03
C LEU A 120 -2.07 14.29 33.67
N VAL A 121 -3.17 14.25 34.44
CA VAL A 121 -4.30 13.34 34.15
C VAL A 121 -4.91 13.65 32.79
N LEU A 122 -5.08 14.94 32.44
CA LEU A 122 -5.57 15.35 31.12
C LEU A 122 -4.62 14.93 29.99
N VAL A 123 -3.29 15.00 30.17
CA VAL A 123 -2.33 14.47 29.19
C VAL A 123 -2.50 12.97 29.01
N ILE A 124 -2.61 12.20 30.09
CA ILE A 124 -2.76 10.74 30.03
C ILE A 124 -4.07 10.38 29.31
N VAL A 125 -5.19 11.04 29.66
CA VAL A 125 -6.47 10.83 28.99
C VAL A 125 -6.38 11.19 27.50
N ALA A 126 -5.76 12.33 27.16
CA ALA A 126 -5.57 12.75 25.77
C ALA A 126 -4.73 11.72 24.98
N ALA A 127 -3.66 11.20 25.57
CA ALA A 127 -2.82 10.17 24.95
C ALA A 127 -3.56 8.85 24.73
N VAL A 128 -4.38 8.42 25.70
CA VAL A 128 -5.22 7.21 25.56
C VAL A 128 -6.27 7.40 24.46
N VAL A 129 -6.95 8.55 24.44
CA VAL A 129 -7.95 8.87 23.40
C VAL A 129 -7.29 8.95 22.02
N ALA A 130 -6.10 9.57 21.93
CA ALA A 130 -5.29 9.61 20.72
C ALA A 130 -4.96 8.21 20.19
N GLY A 131 -4.49 7.31 21.06
CA GLY A 131 -4.19 5.92 20.71
C GLY A 131 -5.42 5.17 20.20
N GLN A 132 -6.56 5.33 20.88
CA GLN A 132 -7.83 4.71 20.46
C GLN A 132 -8.34 5.26 19.11
N LEU A 133 -8.18 6.57 18.87
CA LEU A 133 -8.52 7.18 17.59
C LEU A 133 -7.62 6.67 16.47
N ALA A 134 -6.31 6.60 16.71
CA ALA A 134 -5.33 6.07 15.76
C ALA A 134 -5.63 4.61 15.39
N GLU A 135 -5.91 3.77 16.37
CA GLU A 135 -6.26 2.37 16.16
C GLU A 135 -7.58 2.22 15.35
N ARG A 136 -8.61 3.01 15.68
CA ARG A 136 -9.86 3.02 14.93
C ARG A 136 -9.66 3.47 13.48
N THR A 137 -8.82 4.48 13.23
CA THR A 137 -8.48 4.89 11.87
C THR A 137 -7.73 3.81 11.10
N ASP A 138 -6.79 3.09 11.73
CA ASP A 138 -6.06 1.99 11.09
C ASP A 138 -7.01 0.84 10.72
N ARG A 139 -7.84 0.38 11.66
CA ARG A 139 -8.84 -0.68 11.40
C ARG A 139 -9.78 -0.29 10.27
N ARG A 140 -10.23 0.97 10.23
CA ARG A 140 -11.08 1.49 9.16
C ARG A 140 -10.33 1.49 7.82
N ALA A 141 -9.09 1.96 7.78
CA ALA A 141 -8.25 1.97 6.59
C ALA A 141 -8.05 0.56 6.02
N ARG A 142 -7.76 -0.44 6.86
CA ARG A 142 -7.62 -1.85 6.43
C ARG A 142 -8.90 -2.40 5.81
N ARG A 143 -10.05 -2.20 6.47
CA ARG A 143 -11.35 -2.65 5.96
C ARG A 143 -11.69 -2.00 4.62
N ASP A 144 -11.42 -0.70 4.53
CA ASP A 144 -11.68 0.11 3.35
C ASP A 144 -10.79 -0.29 2.17
N SER A 145 -9.53 -0.63 2.44
CA SER A 145 -8.57 -1.16 1.46
C SER A 145 -9.03 -2.51 0.92
N TYR A 146 -9.41 -3.46 1.79
CA TYR A 146 -9.88 -4.77 1.36
C TYR A 146 -11.13 -4.68 0.46
N ALA A 147 -12.06 -3.80 0.81
CA ALA A 147 -13.23 -3.57 -0.02
C ALA A 147 -12.89 -2.91 -1.37
N GLU A 148 -11.77 -2.18 -1.47
CA GLU A 148 -11.28 -1.62 -2.73
C GLU A 148 -10.66 -2.68 -3.63
N GLU A 149 -9.83 -3.57 -3.08
CA GLU A 149 -9.30 -4.75 -3.78
C GLU A 149 -10.44 -5.58 -4.40
N LEU A 150 -11.45 -5.95 -3.60
CA LEU A 150 -12.61 -6.71 -4.10
C LEU A 150 -13.44 -5.98 -5.16
N ARG A 151 -13.39 -4.65 -5.21
CA ARG A 151 -14.06 -3.88 -6.28
C ARG A 151 -13.22 -3.89 -7.56
N ALA A 152 -11.90 -3.76 -7.43
CA ALA A 152 -10.96 -3.86 -8.54
C ALA A 152 -10.99 -5.27 -9.16
N ASP A 153 -11.00 -6.33 -8.35
CA ASP A 153 -11.11 -7.71 -8.83
C ASP A 153 -12.40 -7.97 -9.59
N ARG A 154 -13.54 -7.54 -9.03
CA ARG A 154 -14.83 -7.67 -9.72
C ARG A 154 -14.86 -6.91 -11.03
N PHE A 155 -14.20 -5.75 -11.10
CA PHE A 155 -14.09 -5.01 -12.34
C PHE A 155 -13.23 -5.76 -13.36
N ALA A 156 -12.06 -6.26 -12.96
CA ALA A 156 -11.17 -7.03 -13.82
C ALA A 156 -11.83 -8.30 -14.36
N ASN A 157 -12.53 -9.07 -13.52
CA ASN A 157 -13.26 -10.27 -13.92
C ASN A 157 -14.38 -9.95 -14.93
N ARG A 158 -15.13 -8.85 -14.72
CA ARG A 158 -16.14 -8.39 -15.69
C ARG A 158 -15.51 -8.00 -17.03
N MET A 159 -14.38 -7.30 -17.00
CA MET A 159 -13.64 -6.91 -18.21
C MET A 159 -13.08 -8.13 -18.96
N ALA A 160 -12.68 -9.17 -18.24
CA ALA A 160 -12.21 -10.42 -18.81
C ALA A 160 -13.35 -11.31 -19.33
N GLY A 161 -14.60 -11.06 -18.92
CA GLY A 161 -15.73 -11.94 -19.20
C GLY A 161 -15.67 -13.28 -18.46
N ASP A 162 -14.81 -13.40 -17.45
CA ASP A 162 -14.56 -14.64 -16.68
C ASP A 162 -14.51 -14.33 -15.17
N PRO A 163 -15.41 -14.90 -14.35
CA PRO A 163 -15.44 -14.70 -12.91
C PRO A 163 -14.19 -15.22 -12.18
N ALA A 164 -13.39 -16.11 -12.79
CA ALA A 164 -12.18 -16.68 -12.20
C ALA A 164 -10.88 -16.04 -12.72
N ALA A 165 -10.95 -15.03 -13.60
CA ALA A 165 -9.77 -14.47 -14.26
C ALA A 165 -8.72 -13.94 -13.27
N MET A 166 -9.13 -13.19 -12.24
CA MET A 166 -8.21 -12.70 -11.22
C MET A 166 -7.64 -13.81 -10.35
N THR A 167 -8.38 -14.89 -10.11
CA THR A 167 -7.85 -16.06 -9.38
C THR A 167 -6.67 -16.67 -10.15
N ALA A 168 -6.77 -16.77 -11.47
CA ALA A 168 -5.67 -17.25 -12.32
C ALA A 168 -4.46 -16.31 -12.30
N VAL A 169 -4.68 -14.99 -12.28
CA VAL A 169 -3.62 -13.99 -12.12
C VAL A 169 -2.93 -14.13 -10.76
N LEU A 170 -3.69 -14.23 -9.67
CA LEU A 170 -3.17 -14.39 -8.31
C LEU A 170 -2.35 -15.67 -8.17
N HIS A 171 -2.82 -16.79 -8.73
CA HIS A 171 -2.03 -18.03 -8.76
C HIS A 171 -0.72 -17.87 -9.55
N ALA A 172 -0.74 -17.15 -10.67
CA ALA A 172 0.47 -16.90 -11.45
C ALA A 172 1.45 -16.00 -10.67
N CYS A 173 0.96 -14.96 -10.00
CA CYS A 173 1.76 -14.09 -9.13
C CYS A 173 2.36 -14.89 -7.96
N ALA A 174 1.58 -15.72 -7.26
CA ALA A 174 2.05 -16.56 -6.17
C ALA A 174 3.19 -17.48 -6.60
N ARG A 175 3.07 -18.16 -7.76
CA ARG A 175 4.16 -18.99 -8.30
C ARG A 175 5.45 -18.21 -8.56
N ILE A 176 5.34 -16.95 -8.98
CA ILE A 176 6.50 -16.08 -9.23
C ILE A 176 7.16 -15.67 -7.92
N GLU A 177 6.35 -15.39 -6.89
CA GLU A 177 6.84 -15.10 -5.54
C GLU A 177 7.54 -16.32 -4.92
N ASP A 178 6.87 -17.48 -4.92
CA ASP A 178 7.39 -18.75 -4.41
C ASP A 178 8.65 -19.20 -5.16
N GLY A 179 8.66 -19.09 -6.49
CA GLY A 179 9.84 -19.41 -7.31
C GLY A 179 11.03 -18.49 -7.04
N GLY A 180 10.78 -17.25 -6.64
CA GLY A 180 11.81 -16.30 -6.21
C GLY A 180 12.35 -16.58 -4.80
N GLU A 181 11.54 -17.14 -3.90
CA GLU A 181 11.97 -17.56 -2.56
C GLU A 181 12.77 -18.87 -2.61
N LEU A 182 12.28 -19.86 -3.37
CA LEU A 182 12.97 -21.12 -3.61
C LEU A 182 14.30 -20.92 -4.37
N GLY A 183 14.34 -20.00 -5.35
CA GLY A 183 15.56 -19.62 -6.04
C GLY A 183 16.58 -18.93 -5.13
N ALA A 184 16.14 -17.97 -4.30
CA ALA A 184 17.01 -17.29 -3.35
C ALA A 184 17.52 -18.25 -2.24
N GLU A 185 16.71 -19.21 -1.82
CA GLU A 185 17.14 -20.24 -0.87
C GLU A 185 18.10 -21.26 -1.49
N ALA A 186 17.87 -21.66 -2.75
CA ALA A 186 18.81 -22.49 -3.50
C ALA A 186 20.16 -21.78 -3.70
N GLU A 187 20.16 -20.50 -4.07
CA GLU A 187 21.37 -19.67 -4.16
C GLU A 187 22.09 -19.54 -2.81
N ARG A 188 21.35 -19.35 -1.71
CA ARG A 188 21.92 -19.35 -0.35
C ARG A 188 22.55 -20.70 0.02
N ARG A 189 21.90 -21.82 -0.34
CA ARG A 189 22.44 -23.17 -0.09
C ARG A 189 23.70 -23.44 -0.92
N ILE A 190 23.72 -23.04 -2.19
CA ILE A 190 24.90 -23.13 -3.05
C ILE A 190 26.05 -22.28 -2.49
N ALA A 191 25.77 -21.03 -2.09
CA ALA A 191 26.77 -20.15 -1.48
C ALA A 191 27.32 -20.71 -0.15
N PHE A 192 26.49 -21.32 0.69
CA PHE A 192 26.90 -21.97 1.94
C PHE A 192 27.80 -23.19 1.68
N VAL A 193 27.48 -24.02 0.68
CA VAL A 193 28.30 -25.16 0.28
C VAL A 193 29.67 -24.70 -0.23
N HIS A 194 29.72 -23.63 -1.04
CA HIS A 194 30.99 -23.06 -1.49
C HIS A 194 31.82 -22.44 -0.35
N HIS A 195 31.20 -21.78 0.62
CA HIS A 195 31.90 -21.22 1.78
C HIS A 195 32.47 -22.30 2.72
N THR A 196 31.73 -23.39 2.94
CA THR A 196 32.18 -24.51 3.79
C THR A 196 33.22 -25.38 3.09
N ALA A 197 33.18 -25.50 1.77
CA ALA A 197 34.23 -26.16 0.98
C ALA A 197 35.53 -25.34 0.88
N GLY A 198 35.46 -24.01 0.92
CA GLY A 198 36.62 -23.12 0.93
C GLY A 198 37.33 -23.01 2.29
N ALA A 199 36.63 -23.24 3.40
CA ALA A 199 37.18 -23.17 4.76
C ALA A 199 37.89 -24.45 5.23
N ARG A 200 37.94 -25.50 4.39
CA ARG A 200 38.65 -26.78 4.66
C ARG A 200 39.95 -26.92 3.86
N ARG A 201 40.58 -25.81 3.47
CA ARG A 201 41.93 -25.80 2.89
C ARG A 201 42.86 -24.93 3.71
#